data_AF-A0A926CQF6-F1
#
_entry.id   AF-A0A926CQF6-F1
#
_cell.length_a   1.000
_cell.length_b   1.000
_cell.length_c   1.000
_cell.angle_alpha   90.00
_cell.angle_beta   90.00
_cell.angle_gamma   90.00
#
_symmetry.space_group_name_H-M   'P 1'
#
loop_
_entity.id
_entity.type
_entity.pdbx_description
1 polymer ?
#
loop_
_entity_poly.entity_id
_entity_poly.type
_entity_poly.pdbx_seq_one_letter_code
_entity_poly.pdbx_strand_id
1 'polypeptide(L)'
;MTTRQPWLLLFALIALCGSLTTVFATASLRDFNLRGYVDATQTADLPFRIPRLGVNVELTQYSADQLPHQFDLMQQAHIHWLRQPVRWDQIETQPGQYNWTQWDSIIAALEAYPDLKIVAVLVNS
;
A
#
# COMPACT_ATOMS: atom_id res chain seq x y z
N MET A 1 17.61 -59.30 -4.70
CA MET A 1 16.39 -58.45 -4.57
C MET A 1 16.76 -56.97 -4.33
N THR A 2 17.70 -56.37 -5.08
CA THR A 2 18.22 -55.01 -4.77
C THR A 2 18.23 -54.04 -5.95
N THR A 3 18.05 -54.50 -7.19
CA THR A 3 18.15 -53.65 -8.39
C THR A 3 16.97 -52.71 -8.64
N ARG A 4 15.81 -52.93 -7.99
CA ARG A 4 14.60 -52.10 -8.17
C ARG A 4 14.44 -51.01 -7.11
N GLN A 5 15.07 -51.17 -5.95
CA GLN A 5 15.01 -50.24 -4.82
C GLN A 5 15.49 -48.82 -5.12
N PRO A 6 16.63 -48.58 -5.83
CA PRO A 6 17.08 -47.22 -6.09
C PRO A 6 16.12 -46.47 -7.04
N TRP A 7 15.50 -47.16 -7.98
CA TRP A 7 14.50 -46.59 -8.88
C TRP A 7 13.22 -46.19 -8.14
N LEU A 8 12.74 -47.04 -7.23
CA LEU A 8 11.59 -46.73 -6.39
C LEU A 8 11.85 -45.50 -5.51
N LEU A 9 13.04 -45.40 -4.91
CA LEU A 9 13.44 -44.24 -4.11
C LEU A 9 13.54 -42.97 -4.96
N LEU A 10 14.09 -43.06 -6.18
CA LEU A 10 14.17 -41.94 -7.11
C LEU A 10 12.77 -41.42 -7.48
N PHE A 11 11.84 -42.32 -7.83
CA PHE A 11 10.46 -41.92 -8.14
C PHE A 11 9.75 -41.30 -6.94
N ALA A 12 9.95 -41.83 -5.74
CA ALA A 12 9.40 -41.27 -4.50
C ALA A 12 9.95 -39.85 -4.22
N LEU A 13 11.26 -39.64 -4.42
CA LEU A 13 11.88 -38.32 -4.28
C LEU A 13 11.36 -37.31 -5.31
N ILE A 14 11.18 -37.72 -6.56
CA ILE A 14 10.59 -36.86 -7.60
C ILE A 14 9.16 -36.46 -7.23
N ALA A 15 8.34 -37.42 -6.79
CA ALA A 15 6.97 -37.15 -6.35
C ALA A 15 6.92 -36.22 -5.13
N LEU A 16 7.82 -36.41 -4.17
CA LEU A 16 7.93 -35.55 -2.99
C LEU A 16 8.35 -34.13 -3.38
N CYS A 17 9.39 -33.98 -4.21
CA CYS A 17 9.83 -32.67 -4.70
C CYS A 17 8.73 -31.95 -5.47
N GLY A 18 8.00 -32.64 -6.36
CA GLY A 18 6.87 -32.06 -7.09
C GLY A 18 5.71 -31.65 -6.18
N SER A 19 5.46 -32.40 -5.10
CA SER A 19 4.43 -32.05 -4.12
C SER A 19 4.84 -30.81 -3.32
N LEU A 20 6.10 -30.74 -2.89
CA LEU A 20 6.65 -29.59 -2.17
C LEU A 20 6.62 -28.33 -3.03
N THR A 21 7.07 -28.38 -4.28
CA THR A 21 7.02 -27.22 -5.19
C THR A 21 5.59 -26.73 -5.40
N THR A 22 4.63 -27.64 -5.53
CA THR A 22 3.20 -27.30 -5.66
C THR A 22 2.67 -26.58 -4.41
N VAL A 23 3.02 -27.07 -3.21
CA VAL A 23 2.64 -26.42 -1.95
C VAL A 23 3.21 -25.01 -1.86
N PHE A 24 4.50 -24.84 -2.14
CA PHE A 24 5.14 -23.52 -2.09
C PHE A 24 4.60 -22.55 -3.14
N ALA A 25 4.37 -23.02 -4.38
CA ALA A 25 3.77 -22.21 -5.43
C ALA A 25 2.34 -21.77 -5.07
N THR A 26 1.55 -22.68 -4.49
CA THR A 26 0.18 -22.38 -4.07
C THR A 26 0.16 -21.38 -2.91
N ALA A 27 1.04 -21.53 -1.93
CA ALA A 27 1.19 -20.58 -0.83
C ALA A 27 1.60 -19.20 -1.35
N SER A 28 2.60 -19.13 -2.23
CA SER A 28 3.07 -17.87 -2.81
C SER A 28 2.00 -17.16 -3.63
N LEU A 29 1.24 -17.90 -4.45
CA LEU A 29 0.14 -17.35 -5.24
C LEU A 29 -0.99 -16.84 -4.35
N ARG A 30 -1.37 -17.61 -3.32
CA ARG A 30 -2.37 -17.18 -2.33
C ARG A 30 -1.92 -15.91 -1.64
N ASP A 31 -0.69 -15.88 -1.14
CA ASP A 31 -0.16 -14.73 -0.43
C ASP A 31 -0.17 -13.49 -1.34
N PHE A 32 0.27 -13.63 -2.59
CA PHE A 32 0.22 -12.56 -3.61
C PHE A 32 -1.20 -12.03 -3.83
N ASN A 33 -2.17 -12.93 -4.02
CA ASN A 33 -3.56 -12.60 -4.32
C ASN A 33 -4.30 -12.00 -3.12
N LEU A 34 -3.93 -12.38 -1.90
CA LEU A 34 -4.56 -11.91 -0.67
C LEU A 34 -3.81 -10.73 -0.04
N ARG A 35 -2.76 -10.19 -0.66
CA ARG A 35 -2.08 -9.00 -0.10
C ARG A 35 -3.07 -7.85 0.02
N GLY A 36 -3.11 -7.25 1.21
CA GLY A 36 -4.03 -6.16 1.54
C GLY A 36 -5.46 -6.60 1.87
N TYR A 37 -5.78 -7.91 1.79
CA TYR A 37 -7.04 -8.44 2.28
C TYR A 37 -6.88 -8.93 3.71
N VAL A 38 -7.60 -8.31 4.65
CA VAL A 38 -7.73 -8.83 6.02
C VAL A 38 -8.90 -9.80 6.04
N ASP A 39 -8.65 -11.07 6.37
CA ASP A 39 -9.71 -12.07 6.52
C ASP A 39 -10.52 -11.81 7.79
N ALA A 40 -11.59 -11.03 7.63
CA ALA A 40 -12.54 -10.69 8.69
C ALA A 40 -13.34 -11.87 9.24
N THR A 41 -13.16 -13.09 8.70
CA THR A 41 -13.79 -14.32 9.21
C THR A 41 -12.91 -15.06 10.22
N GLN A 42 -11.62 -14.76 10.26
CA GLN A 42 -10.67 -15.39 11.19
C GLN A 42 -10.53 -14.60 12.50
N THR A 43 -10.86 -13.31 12.48
CA THR A 43 -10.76 -12.43 13.65
C THR A 43 -12.01 -11.55 13.79
N ALA A 44 -12.52 -11.43 15.01
CA ALA A 44 -13.64 -10.53 15.33
C ALA A 44 -13.16 -9.10 15.66
N ASP A 45 -11.87 -8.81 15.46
CA ASP A 45 -11.19 -7.56 15.81
C ASP A 45 -11.44 -6.47 14.74
N LEU A 46 -12.71 -6.24 14.43
CA LEU A 46 -13.12 -5.16 13.54
C LEU A 46 -13.24 -3.88 14.37
N PRO A 47 -12.49 -2.81 14.07
CA PRO A 47 -12.62 -1.55 14.78
C PRO A 47 -14.06 -1.03 14.65
N PHE A 48 -14.72 -0.87 15.80
CA PHE A 48 -16.16 -0.56 15.91
C PHE A 48 -16.58 0.70 15.15
N ARG A 49 -15.67 1.68 14.98
CA ARG A 49 -15.84 2.88 14.14
C ARG A 49 -14.50 3.37 13.62
N ILE A 50 -14.28 3.28 12.31
CA ILE A 50 -13.19 3.98 11.63
C ILE A 50 -13.73 5.37 11.21
N PRO A 51 -12.98 6.46 11.38
CA PRO A 51 -13.32 7.73 10.73
C PRO A 51 -13.37 7.50 9.22
N ARG A 52 -14.57 7.57 8.61
CA ARG A 52 -14.76 7.22 7.18
C ARG A 52 -14.77 8.43 6.25
N LEU A 53 -14.89 9.64 6.79
CA LEU A 53 -14.99 10.82 5.93
C LEU A 53 -13.63 11.10 5.30
N GLY A 54 -13.59 10.92 3.99
CA GLY A 54 -12.45 11.24 3.16
C GLY A 54 -12.86 12.06 1.96
N VAL A 55 -11.96 12.93 1.50
CA VAL A 55 -12.18 13.78 0.33
C VAL A 55 -11.01 13.66 -0.64
N ASN A 56 -11.28 13.86 -1.92
CA ASN A 56 -10.20 14.09 -2.89
C ASN A 56 -9.75 15.53 -2.74
N VAL A 57 -8.43 15.73 -2.73
CA VAL A 57 -7.80 17.05 -2.59
C VAL A 57 -6.82 17.28 -3.74
N GLU A 58 -6.54 18.55 -4.00
CA GLU A 58 -5.41 18.98 -4.83
C GLU A 58 -4.62 20.01 -4.03
N LEU A 59 -3.73 19.54 -3.16
CA LEU A 59 -2.94 20.35 -2.23
C LEU A 59 -1.82 21.11 -2.95
N THR A 60 -1.41 20.65 -4.14
CA THR A 60 -0.38 21.31 -4.95
C THR A 60 -0.82 22.68 -5.49
N GLN A 61 -2.11 23.00 -5.44
CA GLN A 61 -2.60 24.31 -5.86
C GLN A 61 -2.37 25.41 -4.80
N TYR A 62 -2.05 25.04 -3.56
CA TYR A 62 -1.88 25.97 -2.45
C TYR A 62 -0.39 26.22 -2.16
N SER A 63 -0.08 27.44 -1.76
CA SER A 63 1.24 27.77 -1.21
C SER A 63 1.38 27.30 0.25
N ALA A 64 2.61 27.22 0.74
CA ALA A 64 2.92 26.73 2.09
C ALA A 64 2.16 27.49 3.19
N ASP A 65 1.97 28.79 3.03
CA ASP A 65 1.25 29.68 3.95
C ASP A 65 -0.28 29.51 3.89
N GLN A 66 -0.81 28.98 2.79
CA GLN A 66 -2.25 28.74 2.61
C GLN A 66 -2.69 27.37 3.14
N LEU A 67 -1.79 26.39 3.19
CA LEU A 67 -2.09 25.01 3.61
C LEU A 67 -2.71 24.93 5.02
N PRO A 68 -2.20 25.61 6.07
CA PRO A 68 -2.78 25.53 7.41
C PRO A 68 -4.25 25.92 7.44
N HIS A 69 -4.62 26.99 6.73
CA HIS A 69 -6.01 27.43 6.65
C HIS A 69 -6.92 26.37 6.02
N GLN A 70 -6.47 25.67 4.98
CA GLN A 70 -7.24 24.59 4.36
C GLN A 70 -7.38 23.39 5.30
N PHE A 71 -6.32 23.03 6.02
CA PHE A 71 -6.34 21.94 6.98
C PHE A 71 -7.25 22.25 8.19
N ASP A 72 -7.28 23.50 8.67
CA ASP A 72 -8.21 23.93 9.70
C ASP A 72 -9.68 23.75 9.26
N LEU A 73 -10.01 24.13 8.03
CA LEU A 73 -11.35 23.92 7.47
C LEU A 73 -11.70 22.44 7.38
N MET A 74 -10.74 21.59 6.99
CA MET A 74 -10.94 20.14 6.93
C MET A 74 -11.18 19.53 8.31
N GLN A 75 -10.44 19.96 9.35
CA GLN A 75 -10.67 19.52 10.72
C GLN A 75 -12.04 19.96 11.26
N GLN A 76 -12.43 21.21 11.01
CA GLN A 76 -13.75 21.73 11.37
C GLN A 76 -14.88 20.95 10.69
N ALA A 77 -14.64 20.47 9.46
CA ALA A 77 -15.56 19.60 8.74
C ALA A 77 -15.50 18.11 9.16
N HIS A 78 -14.68 17.77 10.16
CA HIS A 78 -14.45 16.39 10.63
C HIS A 78 -13.96 15.44 9.52
N ILE A 79 -13.23 15.96 8.53
CA ILE A 79 -12.55 15.16 7.51
C ILE A 79 -11.35 14.46 8.16
N HIS A 80 -11.13 13.20 7.80
CA HIS A 80 -10.00 12.41 8.30
C HIS A 80 -9.05 11.99 7.17
N TRP A 81 -9.57 11.59 6.01
CA TRP A 81 -8.75 11.08 4.92
C TRP A 81 -8.64 12.07 3.76
N LEU A 82 -7.41 12.35 3.31
CA LEU A 82 -7.11 13.23 2.20
C LEU A 82 -6.53 12.41 1.04
N ARG A 83 -7.31 12.15 -0.01
CA ARG A 83 -6.83 11.45 -1.19
C ARG A 83 -6.22 12.45 -2.17
N GLN A 84 -4.89 12.41 -2.30
CA GLN A 84 -4.12 13.34 -3.11
C GLN A 84 -3.46 12.61 -4.29
N PRO A 85 -3.76 13.00 -5.55
CA PRO A 85 -3.01 12.50 -6.69
C PRO A 85 -1.58 13.03 -6.68
N VAL A 86 -0.63 12.15 -6.97
CA VAL A 86 0.81 12.42 -7.03
C VAL A 86 1.26 12.13 -8.45
N ARG A 87 1.51 13.19 -9.22
CA ARG A 87 1.88 13.11 -10.63
C ARG A 87 3.37 12.77 -10.77
N TRP A 88 3.68 11.55 -11.21
CA TRP A 88 5.06 11.06 -11.25
C TRP A 88 5.92 11.83 -12.25
N ASP A 89 5.35 12.18 -13.42
CA ASP A 89 5.95 13.03 -14.45
C ASP A 89 6.38 14.43 -13.96
N GLN A 90 5.80 14.93 -12.87
CA GLN A 90 6.18 16.20 -12.25
C GLN A 90 7.28 16.05 -11.18
N ILE A 91 7.37 14.88 -10.57
CA ILE A 91 8.41 14.58 -9.57
C ILE A 91 9.70 14.17 -10.29
N GLU A 92 9.62 13.19 -11.19
CA GLU A 92 10.74 12.72 -11.98
C GLU A 92 10.71 13.37 -13.36
N THR A 93 11.09 14.65 -13.42
CA THR A 93 11.08 15.42 -14.68
C THR A 93 12.11 14.91 -15.70
N GLN A 94 13.20 14.30 -15.21
CA GLN A 94 14.18 13.57 -16.00
C GLN A 94 14.53 12.28 -15.26
N PRO A 95 14.83 11.17 -15.98
CA PRO A 95 15.20 9.92 -15.34
C PRO A 95 16.30 10.11 -14.28
N GLY A 96 16.01 9.73 -13.04
CA GLY A 96 16.91 9.85 -11.90
C GLY A 96 17.02 11.25 -11.26
N GLN A 97 16.30 12.26 -11.75
CA GLN A 97 16.22 13.59 -11.14
C GLN A 97 14.84 13.81 -10.53
N TYR A 98 14.80 13.84 -9.19
CA TYR A 98 13.56 13.95 -8.43
C TYR A 98 13.42 15.33 -7.79
N ASN A 99 12.26 15.96 -8.00
CA ASN A 99 11.87 17.19 -7.33
C ASN A 99 10.72 16.92 -6.35
N TRP A 100 11.05 16.90 -5.05
CA TRP A 100 10.10 16.69 -3.97
C TRP A 100 9.69 17.97 -3.23
N THR A 101 10.22 19.14 -3.62
CA THR A 101 10.11 20.38 -2.83
C THR A 101 8.67 20.74 -2.46
N GLN A 102 7.72 20.59 -3.38
CA GLN A 102 6.32 20.87 -3.10
C GLN A 102 5.70 19.86 -2.13
N TRP A 103 6.06 18.58 -2.25
CA TRP A 103 5.60 17.52 -1.36
C TRP A 103 6.17 17.67 0.04
N ASP A 104 7.44 18.03 0.16
CA ASP A 104 8.09 18.31 1.45
C ASP A 104 7.34 19.42 2.19
N SER A 105 6.95 20.50 1.49
CA SER A 105 6.15 21.58 2.07
C SER A 105 4.76 21.12 2.52
N ILE A 106 4.09 20.27 1.75
CA ILE A 106 2.76 19.75 2.09
C ILE A 106 2.82 18.86 3.32
N ILE A 107 3.78 17.93 3.36
CA ILE A 107 3.95 16.98 4.46
C ILE A 107 4.36 17.72 5.74
N ALA A 108 5.31 18.66 5.65
CA ALA A 108 5.71 19.47 6.80
C ALA A 108 4.55 20.28 7.39
N ALA A 109 3.68 20.86 6.54
CA ALA A 109 2.48 21.54 7.02
C ALA A 109 1.48 20.56 7.67
N LEU A 110 1.35 19.34 7.13
CA LEU A 110 0.44 18.31 7.64
C LEU A 110 0.87 17.74 9.01
N GLU A 111 2.15 17.82 9.37
CA GLU A 111 2.66 17.36 10.68
C GLU A 111 1.97 18.03 11.87
N ALA A 112 1.49 19.27 11.70
CA ALA A 112 0.70 19.98 12.71
C ALA A 112 -0.73 19.43 12.89
N TYR A 113 -1.18 18.53 12.01
CA TYR A 113 -2.56 18.04 11.91
C TYR A 113 -2.62 16.50 12.03
N PRO A 114 -2.39 15.92 13.23
CA PRO A 114 -2.29 14.47 13.42
C PRO A 114 -3.57 13.70 13.08
N ASP A 115 -4.72 14.37 13.07
CA ASP A 115 -6.02 13.78 12.73
C ASP A 115 -6.29 13.74 11.23
N LEU A 116 -5.49 14.41 10.41
CA LEU A 116 -5.60 14.33 8.95
C LEU A 116 -4.61 13.28 8.43
N LYS A 117 -5.10 12.36 7.59
CA LYS A 117 -4.35 11.23 7.03
C LYS A 117 -4.34 11.32 5.52
N ILE A 118 -3.16 11.50 4.94
CA ILE A 118 -3.00 11.57 3.50
C ILE A 118 -2.88 10.17 2.88
N VAL A 119 -3.59 9.98 1.77
CA VAL A 119 -3.48 8.82 0.88
C VAL A 119 -2.91 9.32 -0.44
N ALA A 120 -1.62 9.10 -0.63
CA ALA A 120 -0.91 9.43 -1.86
C ALA A 120 -1.27 8.41 -2.96
N VAL A 121 -1.73 8.92 -4.11
CA VAL A 121 -2.07 8.08 -5.27
C VAL A 121 -1.17 8.46 -6.43
N LEU A 122 -0.20 7.61 -6.73
CA LEU A 122 0.67 7.79 -7.88
C LEU A 122 -0.14 7.70 -9.18
N VAL A 123 0.00 8.71 -10.04
CA VAL A 123 -0.66 8.82 -11.35
C VAL A 123 0.34 9.32 -12.39
N ASN A 124 0.03 9.11 -13.67
CA ASN A 124 0.82 9.60 -14.82
C ASN A 124 2.31 9.19 -14.76
N SER A 125 2.54 7.89 -14.61
CA SER A 125 3.85 7.22 -14.71
C SER A 125 4.19 6.88 -16.15
#